data_AF-N9WE50-F1
#
_entry.id   AF-N9WE50-F1
#
_cell.length_a   1.000
_cell.length_b   1.000
_cell.length_c   1.000
_cell.angle_alpha   90.00
_cell.angle_beta   90.00
_cell.angle_gamma   90.00
#
_symmetry.space_group_name_H-M   'P 1'
#
loop_
_entity.id
_entity.type
_entity.pdbx_description
1 polymer ?
#
loop_
_entity_poly.entity_id
_entity_poly.type
_entity_poly.pdbx_seq_one_letter_code
_entity_poly.pdbx_strand_id
1 'polypeptide(L)'
;MFEAIDGHESRKDQALKAFDPTDVQGEVLVMEAIEPEFILGALFNTTAAKEASEAHFGRRKLIVHGGQKGLFANRTYYRKFGGG
;
A
#
# COMPACT_ATOMS: atom_id res chain seq x y z
N MET A 1 -1.03 20.79 -10.33
CA MET A 1 0.07 19.83 -10.13
C MET A 1 1.36 20.62 -10.00
N PHE A 2 2.22 20.33 -9.03
CA PHE A 2 3.41 21.14 -8.75
C PHE A 2 4.49 20.96 -9.84
N GLU A 3 5.24 22.03 -10.11
CA GLU A 3 6.38 22.05 -11.03
C GLU A 3 7.54 21.19 -10.49
N ALA A 4 8.52 20.89 -11.35
CA ALA A 4 9.73 20.20 -10.92
C ALA A 4 10.49 21.08 -9.90
N ILE A 5 11.06 20.45 -8.88
CA ILE A 5 11.82 21.15 -7.84
C ILE A 5 13.31 21.03 -8.22
N ASP A 6 14.01 22.15 -8.31
CA ASP A 6 15.45 22.16 -8.57
C ASP A 6 16.20 21.38 -7.48
N GLY A 7 17.16 20.55 -7.91
CA GLY A 7 17.91 19.66 -7.01
C GLY A 7 17.27 18.29 -6.76
N HIS A 8 16.09 18.00 -7.34
CA HIS A 8 15.46 16.69 -7.31
C HIS A 8 15.44 16.03 -8.70
N GLU A 9 15.25 14.70 -8.72
CA GLU A 9 15.12 13.92 -9.96
C GLU A 9 14.00 14.47 -10.86
N SER A 10 14.12 14.32 -12.18
CA SER A 10 13.07 14.79 -13.08
C SER A 10 11.78 14.01 -12.86
N ARG A 11 10.63 14.62 -13.23
CA ARG A 11 9.33 13.93 -13.15
C ARG A 11 9.31 12.60 -13.91
N LYS A 12 10.03 12.53 -15.02
CA LYS A 12 10.17 11.33 -15.85
C LYS A 12 10.95 10.23 -15.11
N ASP A 13 12.05 10.60 -14.44
CA ASP A 13 12.88 9.64 -13.68
C ASP A 13 12.16 9.08 -12.46
N GLN A 14 11.30 9.90 -11.86
CA GLN A 14 10.40 9.52 -10.78
C GLN A 14 9.14 8.76 -11.25
N ALA A 15 8.99 8.52 -12.56
CA ALA A 15 7.81 7.90 -13.17
C ALA A 15 6.48 8.56 -12.75
N LEU A 16 6.46 9.90 -12.64
CA LEU A 16 5.26 10.68 -12.32
C LEU A 16 4.38 10.84 -13.56
N LYS A 17 3.07 10.61 -13.43
CA LYS A 17 2.10 10.86 -14.52
C LYS A 17 2.00 12.37 -14.82
N ALA A 18 1.58 12.72 -16.03
CA ALA A 18 1.32 14.12 -16.42
C ALA A 18 0.18 14.74 -15.61
N PHE A 19 -0.76 13.90 -15.18
CA PHE A 19 -1.83 14.23 -14.26
C PHE A 19 -2.08 13.01 -13.37
N ASP A 20 -2.07 13.21 -12.07
CA ASP A 20 -2.32 12.17 -11.06
C ASP A 20 -3.54 12.65 -10.23
N PRO A 21 -4.76 12.58 -10.79
CA PRO A 21 -5.92 13.26 -10.20
C PRO A 21 -6.24 12.78 -8.79
N THR A 22 -5.91 11.53 -8.50
CA THR A 22 -6.07 10.88 -7.20
C THR A 22 -5.24 9.62 -7.33
N ASP A 23 -4.24 9.44 -6.47
CA ASP A 23 -3.60 8.14 -6.33
C ASP A 23 -4.73 7.13 -6.04
N VAL A 24 -4.82 6.04 -6.81
CA VAL A 24 -5.86 5.02 -6.60
C VAL A 24 -5.70 4.39 -5.21
N GLN A 25 -4.51 4.51 -4.64
CA GLN A 25 -4.23 4.31 -3.22
C GLN A 25 -4.38 5.64 -2.48
N GLY A 26 -5.62 6.06 -2.24
CA GLY A 26 -5.91 7.14 -1.31
C GLY A 26 -5.60 6.66 0.10
N GLU A 27 -4.45 7.04 0.64
CA GLU A 27 -4.18 6.85 2.07
C GLU A 27 -5.14 7.75 2.86
N VAL A 28 -6.02 7.15 3.66
CA VAL A 28 -6.93 7.86 4.56
C VAL A 28 -6.40 7.72 5.97
N LEU A 29 -6.09 8.84 6.61
CA LEU A 29 -5.72 8.88 8.01
C LEU A 29 -6.97 9.00 8.87
N VAL A 30 -7.23 7.98 9.68
CA VAL A 30 -8.26 8.02 10.72
C VAL A 30 -7.57 8.43 12.03
N MET A 31 -8.04 9.50 12.67
CA MET A 31 -7.43 10.03 13.91
C MET A 31 -7.84 9.25 15.17
N GLU A 32 -8.85 8.39 15.05
CA GLU A 32 -9.40 7.57 16.13
C GLU A 32 -9.14 6.08 15.89
N ALA A 33 -9.42 5.26 16.90
CA ALA A 33 -9.32 3.81 16.79
C ALA A 33 -10.47 3.28 15.92
N ILE A 34 -10.16 2.46 14.91
CA ILE A 34 -11.17 1.73 14.14
C ILE A 34 -11.64 0.54 14.97
N GLU A 35 -12.93 0.47 15.27
CA GLU A 35 -13.50 -0.61 16.05
C GLU A 35 -13.35 -1.96 15.33
N PRO A 36 -13.10 -3.06 16.08
CA PRO A 36 -12.82 -4.36 15.46
C PRO A 36 -13.94 -4.86 14.53
N GLU A 37 -15.19 -4.51 14.77
CA GLU A 37 -16.35 -4.88 13.92
C GLU A 37 -16.28 -4.31 12.51
N PHE A 38 -15.58 -3.19 12.31
CA PHE A 38 -15.36 -2.60 10.98
C PHE A 38 -14.17 -3.21 10.24
N ILE A 39 -13.38 -4.07 10.89
CA ILE A 39 -12.23 -4.74 10.29
C ILE A 39 -12.68 -6.09 9.68
N LEU A 40 -12.67 -6.17 8.34
CA LEU A 40 -13.06 -7.38 7.59
C LEU A 40 -12.00 -8.49 7.63
N GLY A 41 -10.72 -8.12 7.73
CA GLY A 41 -9.59 -9.03 7.66
C GLY A 41 -8.25 -8.32 7.56
N ALA A 42 -7.18 -9.10 7.47
CA ALA A 42 -5.83 -8.59 7.30
C ALA A 42 -5.06 -9.39 6.25
N LEU A 43 -4.18 -8.69 5.54
CA LEU A 43 -3.17 -9.30 4.68
C LEU A 43 -1.80 -9.17 5.34
N PHE A 44 -1.01 -10.23 5.24
CA PHE A 44 0.36 -10.27 5.74
C PHE A 44 1.34 -10.48 4.59
N ASN A 45 2.51 -9.86 4.69
CA ASN A 45 3.60 -10.07 3.75
C ASN A 45 4.34 -11.41 3.97
N THR A 46 4.22 -12.00 5.17
CA THR A 46 4.89 -13.25 5.54
C THR A 46 3.98 -14.13 6.40
N THR A 47 4.23 -15.45 6.37
CA THR A 47 3.54 -16.41 7.24
C THR A 47 3.86 -16.18 8.71
N ALA A 48 5.12 -15.86 9.04
CA ALA A 48 5.53 -15.57 10.42
C ALA A 48 4.75 -14.39 11.03
N ALA A 49 4.54 -13.31 10.27
CA ALA A 49 3.76 -12.16 10.74
C ALA A 49 2.28 -12.51 10.96
N LYS A 50 1.70 -13.35 10.09
CA LYS A 50 0.35 -13.88 10.26
C LYS A 50 0.25 -14.68 11.57
N GLU A 51 1.12 -15.66 11.76
CA GLU A 51 1.10 -16.57 12.92
C GLU A 51 1.26 -15.80 14.24
N ALA A 52 2.17 -14.83 14.29
CA ALA A 52 2.36 -13.97 15.47
C ALA A 52 1.13 -13.13 15.83
N SER A 53 0.26 -12.84 14.86
CA SER A 53 -0.88 -11.93 15.03
C SER A 53 -2.22 -12.65 15.09
N GLU A 54 -2.28 -13.92 14.68
CA GLU A 54 -3.51 -14.67 14.42
C GLU A 54 -4.46 -14.72 15.63
N ALA A 55 -3.90 -14.80 16.84
CA ALA A 55 -4.65 -14.81 18.10
C ALA A 55 -5.51 -13.54 18.31
N HIS A 56 -5.13 -12.40 17.71
CA HIS A 56 -5.83 -11.13 17.88
C HIS A 56 -7.00 -10.94 16.91
N PHE A 57 -7.08 -11.71 15.83
CA PHE A 57 -8.05 -11.49 14.76
C PHE A 57 -9.32 -12.34 14.87
N GLY A 58 -9.33 -13.34 15.75
CA GLY A 58 -10.48 -14.21 15.97
C GLY A 58 -10.85 -14.98 14.69
N ARG A 59 -12.08 -14.80 14.19
CA ARG A 59 -12.59 -15.50 12.98
C ARG A 59 -12.41 -14.70 11.67
N ARG A 60 -11.69 -13.58 11.69
CA ARG A 60 -11.52 -12.72 10.51
C ARG A 60 -10.61 -13.37 9.47
N LYS A 61 -10.76 -12.97 8.20
CA LYS A 61 -9.98 -13.53 7.10
C LYS A 61 -8.54 -13.03 7.16
N LEU A 62 -7.59 -13.97 7.29
CA LEU A 62 -6.16 -13.69 7.27
C LEU A 62 -5.52 -14.32 6.03
N ILE A 63 -4.85 -13.52 5.20
CA ILE A 63 -4.24 -13.99 3.95
C ILE A 63 -2.76 -13.62 3.95
N VAL A 64 -1.89 -14.54 3.56
CA VAL A 64 -0.48 -14.22 3.28
C VAL A 64 -0.35 -13.91 1.79
N HIS A 65 0.12 -12.71 1.46
CA HIS A 65 0.46 -12.31 0.09
C HIS A 65 1.99 -12.16 0.00
N GLY A 66 2.68 -13.27 -0.25
CA GLY A 66 4.14 -13.34 -0.26
C GLY A 66 4.83 -12.73 -1.49
N GLY A 67 4.08 -12.05 -2.38
CA GLY A 67 4.64 -11.44 -3.58
C GLY A 67 5.15 -10.02 -3.32
N GLN A 68 6.35 -9.68 -3.80
CA GLN A 68 6.85 -8.28 -3.87
C GLN A 68 6.18 -7.44 -4.97
N LYS A 69 5.05 -7.90 -5.51
CA LYS A 69 4.27 -7.27 -6.57
C LYS A 69 2.86 -6.99 -6.07
N GLY A 70 2.31 -5.82 -6.43
CA GLY A 70 0.96 -5.40 -6.05
C GLY A 70 0.93 -4.74 -4.66
N LEU A 71 0.11 -5.27 -3.75
CA LEU A 71 -0.33 -4.60 -2.50
C LEU A 71 0.79 -4.21 -1.52
N PHE A 72 1.89 -4.96 -1.47
CA PHE A 72 3.04 -4.67 -0.61
C PHE A 72 4.26 -4.13 -1.38
N ALA A 73 4.10 -3.81 -2.67
CA ALA A 73 5.18 -3.26 -3.46
C ALA A 73 5.37 -1.76 -3.16
N ASN A 74 6.61 -1.29 -3.13
CA ASN A 74 6.89 0.14 -3.06
C ASN A 74 6.27 0.85 -4.28
N ARG A 75 5.69 2.04 -4.07
CA ARG A 75 5.10 2.89 -5.12
C ARG A 75 6.01 3.03 -6.35
N THR A 76 7.31 3.19 -6.15
CA THR A 76 8.29 3.28 -7.25
C THR A 76 8.36 1.98 -8.05
N TYR A 77 8.30 0.83 -7.38
CA TYR A 77 8.27 -0.48 -8.05
C TYR A 77 6.95 -0.69 -8.81
N TYR A 78 5.81 -0.37 -8.20
CA TYR A 78 4.50 -0.49 -8.86
C TYR A 78 4.40 0.42 -10.09
N ARG A 79 4.91 1.65 -10.02
CA ARG A 79 4.93 2.59 -11.15
C ARG A 79 5.87 2.16 -12.28
N LYS A 80 7.01 1.54 -11.96
CA LYS A 80 8.00 1.11 -12.94
C LYS A 80 7.68 -0.27 -13.56
N PHE A 81 7.06 -1.18 -12.81
CA PHE A 81 6.95 -2.59 -13.18
C PHE A 81 5.59 -3.25 -12.91
N GLY A 82 4.66 -2.57 -12.21
CA GLY A 82 3.39 -3.12 -11.76
C GLY A 82 2.26 -3.09 -12.79
N GLY A 83 2.59 -2.94 -14.07
CA GLY A 83 1.63 -2.78 -15.16
C GLY A 83 0.55 -3.86 -15.19
N GLY A 84 -0.69 -3.40 -15.03
CA GLY A 84 -1.91 -3.94 -15.62
C GLY A 84 -2.55 -2.81 -16.43
#